data_AF-A0A966H787-F1
#
_entry.id   AF-A0A966H787-F1
#
_cell.length_a   1.000
_cell.length_b   1.000
_cell.length_c   1.000
_cell.angle_alpha   90.00
_cell.angle_beta   90.00
_cell.angle_gamma   90.00
#
_symmetry.space_group_name_H-M   'P 1'
#
loop_
_entity.id
_entity.type
_entity.pdbx_description
1 polymer ?
#
loop_
_entity_poly.entity_id
_entity_poly.type
_entity_poly.pdbx_seq_one_letter_code
_entity_poly.pdbx_strand_id
1 'polypeptide(L)'
;MGNNSHPAGDISQCPFHNGTLKQSAGNGTGNRDWWPNQLKLNILRQHSALSNPLGESFNYAAAFKQLDLAAVKKDIEQLMTTSQDWWPADYGHYGPFFIRMAWHSAGTYRIHDGRGGAGTGTQRFAPLNSWPDNANLDKARLLLWPIKQKYGKSLSWADLMILTGNVALESMGFKTFGFAGGRADVWEPEEDVYWGSETTWLGDKRYTGDRELENPLAAVQMGLIYVNPEGPNGNPDPIAAARDIRETFGRMAMNDEETVALIAGGHTFGKTHGAADPSKYVGREPAAAGIEEQSLGWKNTYGTGNAGDTITSGLEGAWTTTPTRWSNNFFENLFGYEWELTKSPAGAHQWKPKNNGGAGTVPDAHDASKSHAPTMLTTDLALRLDPAYEKISRRFYEHPDQFADAFARAWFKLTHRDMGPRARYLGPEVPAEELIWQDPIPAATYQQIDDQDIAALKAQILASGLSTSELVSTAWASASTF
;
A
#
# COMPACT_ATOMS: atom_id res chain seq x y z
N MET A 1 35.31 -32.03 -30.07
CA MET A 1 36.33 -30.99 -30.37
C MET A 1 35.73 -29.66 -29.90
N GLY A 2 36.29 -28.87 -28.99
CA GLY A 2 37.49 -28.98 -28.19
C GLY A 2 37.22 -28.49 -26.77
N ASN A 3 38.02 -29.01 -25.84
CA ASN A 3 37.97 -28.75 -24.42
C ASN A 3 38.63 -27.38 -24.16
N ASN A 4 37.85 -26.31 -23.96
CA ASN A 4 38.39 -25.02 -23.53
C ASN A 4 38.57 -25.03 -22.00
N SER A 5 39.62 -25.73 -21.55
CA SER A 5 40.21 -25.48 -20.25
C SER A 5 40.88 -24.11 -20.30
N HIS A 6 40.23 -23.09 -19.73
CA HIS A 6 40.91 -21.82 -19.46
C HIS A 6 42.11 -22.11 -18.55
N PRO A 7 43.34 -21.73 -18.93
CA PRO A 7 44.49 -21.89 -18.04
C PRO A 7 44.26 -21.01 -16.82
N ALA A 8 44.38 -21.60 -15.62
CA ALA A 8 44.45 -20.83 -14.39
C ALA A 8 45.59 -19.81 -14.54
N GLY A 9 45.28 -18.53 -14.43
CA GLY A 9 46.26 -17.46 -14.60
C GLY A 9 47.39 -17.59 -13.60
N ASP A 10 48.60 -17.20 -14.01
CA ASP A 10 49.73 -17.09 -13.09
C ASP A 10 49.46 -15.97 -12.08
N ILE A 11 49.45 -16.30 -10.78
CA ILE A 11 49.20 -15.35 -9.68
C ILE A 11 50.23 -14.21 -9.65
N SER A 12 51.40 -14.40 -10.25
CA SER A 12 52.43 -13.36 -10.39
C SER A 12 52.14 -12.36 -11.52
N GLN A 13 51.20 -12.66 -12.42
CA GLN A 13 50.90 -11.83 -13.60
C GLN A 13 49.59 -11.07 -13.52
N CYS A 14 48.59 -11.54 -12.76
CA CYS A 14 47.40 -10.76 -12.44
C CYS A 14 46.74 -11.27 -11.14
N PRO A 15 46.68 -10.47 -10.07
CA PRO A 15 46.10 -10.89 -8.79
C PRO A 15 44.56 -11.03 -8.82
N PHE A 16 43.89 -10.69 -9.93
CA PHE A 16 42.42 -10.60 -10.00
C PHE A 16 41.73 -11.77 -10.72
N HIS A 17 42.44 -12.57 -11.53
CA HIS A 17 41.81 -13.51 -12.47
C HIS A 17 41.86 -15.00 -12.07
N ASN A 18 42.11 -15.32 -10.80
CA ASN A 18 42.27 -16.71 -10.36
C ASN A 18 41.08 -17.25 -9.56
N GLY A 19 40.19 -17.97 -10.26
CA GLY A 19 39.20 -18.86 -9.67
C GLY A 19 37.76 -18.53 -10.04
N THR A 20 36.93 -19.56 -10.20
CA THR A 20 35.49 -19.40 -10.32
C THR A 20 34.96 -18.86 -8.99
N LEU A 21 34.42 -17.64 -8.99
CA LEU A 21 33.74 -17.07 -7.83
C LEU A 21 32.57 -17.99 -7.45
N LYS A 22 32.65 -18.62 -6.29
CA LYS A 22 31.57 -19.49 -5.77
C LYS A 22 30.43 -18.69 -5.15
N GLN A 23 30.67 -17.42 -4.80
CA GLN A 23 29.75 -16.53 -4.13
C GLN A 23 29.87 -15.13 -4.73
N SER A 24 28.76 -14.39 -4.78
CA SER A 24 28.75 -12.98 -5.14
C SER A 24 29.36 -12.10 -4.05
N ALA A 25 29.82 -10.91 -4.41
CA ALA A 25 30.31 -9.93 -3.43
C ALA A 25 29.19 -9.57 -2.44
N GLY A 26 29.51 -9.60 -1.13
CA GLY A 26 28.55 -9.36 -0.05
C GLY A 26 27.80 -10.60 0.44
N ASN A 27 27.97 -11.76 -0.19
CA ASN A 27 27.44 -13.04 0.31
C ASN A 27 28.41 -13.74 1.28
N GLY A 28 27.87 -14.60 2.15
CA GLY A 28 28.63 -15.35 3.16
C GLY A 28 28.38 -14.86 4.60
N THR A 29 29.00 -15.54 5.58
CA THR A 29 28.81 -15.23 7.00
C THR A 29 29.32 -13.84 7.35
N GLY A 30 28.44 -12.99 7.87
CA GLY A 30 28.73 -11.63 8.32
C GLY A 30 28.74 -11.48 9.84
N ASN A 31 29.03 -10.27 10.33
CA ASN A 31 29.11 -9.99 11.78
C ASN A 31 27.82 -10.34 12.53
N ARG A 32 26.65 -10.14 11.92
CA ARG A 32 25.37 -10.44 12.57
C ARG A 32 25.08 -11.93 12.67
N ASP A 33 25.68 -12.77 11.83
CA ASP A 33 25.56 -14.22 11.97
C ASP A 33 26.35 -14.70 13.20
N TRP A 34 27.48 -14.06 13.50
CA TRP A 34 28.28 -14.31 14.71
C TRP A 34 27.68 -13.68 15.97
N TRP A 35 27.16 -12.46 15.86
CA TRP A 35 26.63 -11.66 16.96
C TRP A 35 25.22 -11.13 16.61
N PRO A 36 24.18 -11.98 16.63
CA PRO A 36 22.83 -11.61 16.20
C PRO A 36 22.21 -10.47 17.01
N ASN A 37 22.63 -10.31 18.27
CA ASN A 37 22.17 -9.26 19.19
C ASN A 37 23.03 -8.00 19.18
N GLN A 38 24.03 -7.90 18.29
CA GLN A 38 24.85 -6.68 18.17
C GLN A 38 23.98 -5.50 17.70
N LEU A 39 24.18 -4.33 18.33
CA LEU A 39 23.46 -3.10 18.00
C LEU A 39 23.57 -2.78 16.50
N LYS A 40 22.41 -2.57 15.86
CA LYS A 40 22.31 -2.30 14.42
C LYS A 40 22.49 -0.81 14.14
N LEU A 41 23.69 -0.39 13.70
CA LEU A 41 23.98 1.02 13.40
C LEU A 41 23.69 1.44 11.94
N ASN A 42 23.39 0.51 11.03
CA ASN A 42 23.15 0.87 9.63
C ASN A 42 21.83 1.63 9.41
N ILE A 43 20.85 1.48 10.30
CA ILE A 43 19.60 2.25 10.24
C ILE A 43 19.83 3.77 10.30
N LEU A 44 20.92 4.21 10.97
CA LEU A 44 21.30 5.62 11.09
C LEU A 44 22.00 6.18 9.85
N ARG A 45 22.34 5.31 8.88
CA ARG A 45 22.99 5.68 7.62
C ARG A 45 22.06 5.51 6.43
N GLN A 46 20.82 5.10 6.67
CA GLN A 46 19.84 4.93 5.61
C GLN A 46 19.51 6.27 4.95
N HIS A 47 19.13 6.20 3.68
CA HIS A 47 18.73 7.33 2.85
C HIS A 47 19.77 8.45 2.81
N SER A 48 21.05 8.08 2.96
CA SER A 48 22.16 9.02 2.85
C SER A 48 22.23 9.62 1.45
N ALA A 49 22.89 10.78 1.34
CA ALA A 49 23.15 11.43 0.06
C ALA A 49 23.93 10.53 -0.93
N LEU A 50 24.70 9.56 -0.43
CA LEU A 50 25.48 8.63 -1.26
C LEU A 50 24.59 7.63 -2.02
N SER A 51 23.40 7.31 -1.49
CA SER A 51 22.43 6.42 -2.15
C SER A 51 21.48 7.19 -3.08
N ASN A 52 21.47 8.53 -3.05
CA ASN A 52 20.53 9.36 -3.79
C ASN A 52 21.12 9.82 -5.16
N PRO A 53 20.61 9.31 -6.30
CA PRO A 53 21.11 9.66 -7.62
C PRO A 53 20.73 11.07 -8.10
N LEU A 54 19.83 11.78 -7.40
CA LEU A 54 19.41 13.13 -7.77
C LEU A 54 20.32 14.23 -7.21
N GLY A 55 21.20 13.88 -6.26
CA GLY A 55 22.13 14.80 -5.61
C GLY A 55 21.48 15.69 -4.54
N GLU A 56 22.30 16.23 -3.65
CA GLU A 56 21.87 17.01 -2.47
C GLU A 56 21.16 18.33 -2.81
N SER A 57 21.45 18.90 -3.97
CA SER A 57 20.87 20.16 -4.41
C SER A 57 19.47 20.02 -5.01
N PHE A 58 18.98 18.78 -5.24
CA PHE A 58 17.67 18.56 -5.81
C PHE A 58 16.55 18.86 -4.80
N ASN A 59 15.63 19.76 -5.18
CA ASN A 59 14.46 20.10 -4.40
C ASN A 59 13.19 19.54 -5.07
N TYR A 60 12.66 18.45 -4.53
CA TYR A 60 11.45 17.81 -5.07
C TYR A 60 10.23 18.73 -5.05
N ALA A 61 10.04 19.51 -3.98
CA ALA A 61 8.89 20.41 -3.89
C ALA A 61 8.91 21.48 -5.00
N ALA A 62 10.08 22.00 -5.33
CA ALA A 62 10.24 22.94 -6.44
C ALA A 62 9.99 22.25 -7.80
N ALA A 63 10.48 21.02 -7.99
CA ALA A 63 10.28 20.26 -9.22
C ALA A 63 8.80 19.88 -9.44
N PHE A 64 8.10 19.45 -8.39
CA PHE A 64 6.69 19.10 -8.43
C PHE A 64 5.80 20.32 -8.72
N LYS A 65 6.12 21.51 -8.18
CA LYS A 65 5.37 22.75 -8.48
C LYS A 65 5.41 23.16 -9.96
N GLN A 66 6.39 22.67 -10.72
CA GLN A 66 6.49 22.92 -12.17
C GLN A 66 5.75 21.88 -13.01
N LEU A 67 5.23 20.82 -12.38
CA LEU A 67 4.53 19.73 -13.06
C LEU A 67 3.15 20.19 -13.53
N ASP A 68 2.83 19.93 -14.80
CA ASP A 68 1.46 20.03 -15.29
C ASP A 68 0.65 18.83 -14.76
N LEU A 69 0.09 18.98 -13.57
CA LEU A 69 -0.65 17.91 -12.90
C LEU A 69 -1.88 17.48 -13.72
N ALA A 70 -2.52 18.39 -14.46
CA ALA A 70 -3.65 18.05 -15.30
C ALA A 70 -3.24 17.15 -16.47
N ALA A 71 -2.10 17.42 -17.10
CA ALA A 71 -1.53 16.55 -18.12
C ALA A 71 -1.17 15.16 -17.57
N VAL A 72 -0.60 15.09 -16.36
CA VAL A 72 -0.29 13.82 -15.69
C VAL A 72 -1.58 13.01 -15.46
N LYS A 73 -2.62 13.62 -14.88
CA LYS A 73 -3.90 12.96 -14.64
C LYS A 73 -4.53 12.45 -15.94
N LYS A 74 -4.45 13.24 -17.03
CA LYS A 74 -4.94 12.83 -18.35
C LYS A 74 -4.20 11.63 -18.92
N ASP A 75 -2.87 11.58 -18.80
CA ASP A 75 -2.09 10.42 -19.25
C ASP A 75 -2.41 9.16 -18.42
N ILE A 76 -2.62 9.33 -17.11
CA ILE A 76 -3.05 8.24 -16.21
C ILE A 76 -4.43 7.71 -16.64
N GLU A 77 -5.40 8.59 -16.87
CA GLU A 77 -6.75 8.23 -17.33
C GLU A 77 -6.71 7.50 -18.68
N GLN A 78 -5.87 7.97 -19.61
CA GLN A 78 -5.67 7.29 -20.89
C GLN A 78 -5.07 5.89 -20.70
N LEU A 79 -4.06 5.74 -19.83
CA LEU A 79 -3.47 4.44 -19.53
C LEU A 79 -4.51 3.45 -18.98
N MET A 80 -5.46 3.91 -18.16
CA MET A 80 -6.47 3.04 -17.54
C MET A 80 -7.26 2.22 -18.55
N THR A 81 -7.50 2.75 -19.75
CA THR A 81 -8.23 2.07 -20.82
C THR A 81 -7.34 1.58 -21.96
N THR A 82 -6.02 1.74 -21.84
CA THR A 82 -5.05 1.24 -22.82
C THR A 82 -4.46 -0.09 -22.35
N SER A 83 -5.26 -1.16 -22.48
CA SER A 83 -4.88 -2.52 -22.10
C SER A 83 -3.58 -2.96 -22.78
N GLN A 84 -2.72 -3.64 -22.03
CA GLN A 84 -1.46 -4.20 -22.49
C GLN A 84 -1.55 -5.73 -22.61
N ASP A 85 -1.06 -6.29 -23.71
CA ASP A 85 -1.17 -7.74 -23.98
C ASP A 85 -0.47 -8.61 -22.91
N TRP A 86 0.61 -8.10 -22.31
CA TRP A 86 1.34 -8.82 -21.27
C TRP A 86 0.61 -8.84 -19.92
N TRP A 87 -0.37 -7.95 -19.72
CA TRP A 87 -1.23 -7.95 -18.54
C TRP A 87 -2.60 -7.32 -18.85
N PRO A 88 -3.51 -8.02 -19.54
CA PRO A 88 -4.75 -7.42 -20.03
C PRO A 88 -5.62 -6.84 -18.91
N ALA A 89 -6.27 -5.71 -19.18
CA ALA A 89 -7.12 -5.04 -18.20
C ALA A 89 -8.45 -5.78 -18.01
N ASP A 90 -8.78 -6.14 -16.76
CA ASP A 90 -10.13 -6.59 -16.41
C ASP A 90 -11.16 -5.55 -16.84
N TYR A 91 -12.23 -5.99 -17.51
CA TYR A 91 -13.31 -5.12 -17.98
C TYR A 91 -12.83 -3.99 -18.91
N GLY A 92 -11.64 -4.12 -19.49
CA GLY A 92 -11.00 -3.07 -20.29
C GLY A 92 -10.56 -1.84 -19.49
N HIS A 93 -10.46 -1.93 -18.14
CA HIS A 93 -10.13 -0.80 -17.29
C HIS A 93 -9.21 -1.17 -16.10
N TYR A 94 -8.01 -0.61 -16.02
CA TYR A 94 -7.07 -0.84 -14.90
C TYR A 94 -7.40 -0.10 -13.61
N GLY A 95 -8.40 0.79 -13.61
CA GLY A 95 -8.79 1.59 -12.45
C GLY A 95 -8.85 0.81 -11.13
N PRO A 96 -9.61 -0.29 -11.02
CA PRO A 96 -9.67 -1.07 -9.79
C PRO A 96 -8.31 -1.63 -9.34
N PHE A 97 -7.46 -2.02 -10.29
CA PHE A 97 -6.11 -2.51 -10.02
C PHE A 97 -5.20 -1.41 -9.44
N PHE A 98 -5.35 -0.18 -9.94
CA PHE A 98 -4.63 0.98 -9.42
C PHE A 98 -5.16 1.49 -8.08
N ILE A 99 -6.46 1.36 -7.81
CA ILE A 99 -7.03 1.62 -6.46
C ILE A 99 -6.37 0.67 -5.46
N ARG A 100 -6.31 -0.64 -5.77
CA ARG A 100 -5.62 -1.62 -4.92
C ARG A 100 -4.15 -1.24 -4.72
N MET A 101 -3.43 -0.85 -5.77
CA MET A 101 -2.03 -0.44 -5.64
C MET A 101 -1.86 0.74 -4.66
N ALA A 102 -2.67 1.78 -4.79
CA ALA A 102 -2.63 2.95 -3.91
C ALA A 102 -3.05 2.60 -2.48
N TRP A 103 -4.10 1.79 -2.30
CA TRP A 103 -4.54 1.23 -1.02
C TRP A 103 -3.40 0.48 -0.33
N HIS A 104 -2.75 -0.46 -1.02
CA HIS A 104 -1.63 -1.24 -0.46
C HIS A 104 -0.38 -0.40 -0.21
N SER A 105 -0.18 0.68 -0.99
CA SER A 105 0.96 1.58 -0.77
C SER A 105 0.78 2.35 0.52
N ALA A 106 -0.41 2.89 0.76
CA ALA A 106 -0.71 3.65 1.98
C ALA A 106 -1.00 2.75 3.19
N GLY A 107 -1.49 1.54 2.93
CA GLY A 107 -2.05 0.62 3.91
C GLY A 107 -1.06 -0.05 4.85
N THR A 108 0.24 0.22 4.77
CA THR A 108 1.23 -0.36 5.69
C THR A 108 1.49 0.49 6.94
N TYR A 109 0.95 1.71 6.98
CA TYR A 109 1.18 2.69 8.05
C TYR A 109 0.64 2.23 9.41
N ARG A 110 1.31 2.60 10.51
CA ARG A 110 0.86 2.26 11.86
C ARG A 110 1.07 3.42 12.83
N ILE A 111 0.10 3.62 13.73
CA ILE A 111 0.10 4.77 14.66
C ILE A 111 1.12 4.64 15.79
N HIS A 112 1.58 3.43 16.11
CA HIS A 112 2.42 3.22 17.28
C HIS A 112 3.86 3.75 17.10
N ASP A 113 4.35 3.82 15.87
CA ASP A 113 5.70 4.31 15.56
C ASP A 113 5.78 5.14 14.27
N GLY A 114 4.62 5.42 13.64
CA GLY A 114 4.53 6.23 12.42
C GLY A 114 5.15 5.61 11.16
N ARG A 115 5.56 4.33 11.22
CA ARG A 115 6.24 3.63 10.11
C ARG A 115 5.26 3.04 9.12
N GLY A 116 5.77 2.73 7.93
CA GLY A 116 4.97 2.33 6.78
C GLY A 116 4.26 3.53 6.15
N GLY A 117 3.26 3.26 5.32
CA GLY A 117 2.58 4.27 4.52
C GLY A 117 3.19 4.45 3.14
N ALA A 118 2.68 5.44 2.42
CA ALA A 118 3.03 5.73 1.03
C ALA A 118 4.06 6.85 0.87
N GLY A 119 4.42 7.54 1.96
CA GLY A 119 5.19 8.78 1.97
C GLY A 119 6.58 8.71 1.34
N THR A 120 7.14 7.50 1.23
CA THR A 120 8.47 7.23 0.68
C THR A 120 8.44 6.35 -0.59
N GLY A 121 7.26 5.85 -0.99
CA GLY A 121 7.09 5.02 -2.18
C GLY A 121 7.71 3.63 -2.08
N THR A 122 7.89 3.09 -0.87
CA THR A 122 8.68 1.88 -0.61
C THR A 122 8.02 0.58 -1.04
N GLN A 123 6.76 0.59 -1.50
CA GLN A 123 6.13 -0.56 -2.18
C GLN A 123 6.96 -1.05 -3.39
N ARG A 124 7.83 -0.20 -3.96
CA ARG A 124 8.74 -0.58 -5.06
C ARG A 124 10.00 -1.34 -4.62
N PHE A 125 10.27 -1.43 -3.32
CA PHE A 125 11.43 -2.10 -2.75
C PHE A 125 11.05 -3.29 -1.88
N ALA A 126 12.01 -4.16 -1.59
CA ALA A 126 11.83 -5.21 -0.59
C ALA A 126 11.65 -4.60 0.82
N PRO A 127 10.91 -5.27 1.73
CA PRO A 127 10.18 -6.51 1.51
C PRO A 127 8.83 -6.30 0.80
N LEU A 128 8.31 -5.06 0.78
CA LEU A 128 6.93 -4.77 0.35
C LEU A 128 6.66 -5.16 -1.12
N ASN A 129 7.63 -5.00 -2.01
CA ASN A 129 7.47 -5.39 -3.42
C ASN A 129 7.23 -6.89 -3.62
N SER A 130 7.42 -7.71 -2.58
CA SER A 130 7.38 -9.17 -2.62
C SER A 130 6.50 -9.78 -1.53
N TRP A 131 5.78 -8.96 -0.77
CA TRP A 131 4.76 -9.47 0.16
C TRP A 131 3.67 -10.23 -0.60
N PRO A 132 3.16 -11.37 -0.07
CA PRO A 132 2.08 -12.11 -0.71
C PRO A 132 0.86 -11.25 -1.03
N ASP A 133 0.49 -10.35 -0.12
CA ASP A 133 -0.68 -9.47 -0.33
C ASP A 133 -0.44 -8.40 -1.40
N ASN A 134 0.82 -8.17 -1.78
CA ASN A 134 1.20 -7.29 -2.89
C ASN A 134 1.38 -8.04 -4.22
N ALA A 135 0.95 -9.31 -4.29
CA ALA A 135 0.99 -10.10 -5.52
C ALA A 135 0.41 -9.34 -6.71
N ASN A 136 1.13 -9.41 -7.83
CA ASN A 136 0.89 -8.74 -9.10
C ASN A 136 0.95 -7.19 -9.07
N LEU A 137 1.14 -6.52 -7.94
CA LEU A 137 1.31 -5.05 -7.92
C LEU A 137 2.64 -4.58 -8.55
N ASP A 138 3.59 -5.50 -8.78
CA ASP A 138 4.72 -5.28 -9.68
C ASP A 138 4.27 -4.96 -11.12
N LYS A 139 3.22 -5.63 -11.61
CA LYS A 139 2.60 -5.33 -12.92
C LYS A 139 1.93 -3.95 -12.92
N ALA A 140 1.22 -3.60 -11.84
CA ALA A 140 0.60 -2.28 -11.69
C ALA A 140 1.64 -1.15 -11.77
N ARG A 141 2.77 -1.30 -11.05
CA ARG A 141 3.85 -0.31 -11.10
C ARG A 141 4.52 -0.25 -12.48
N LEU A 142 4.69 -1.40 -13.15
CA LEU A 142 5.26 -1.44 -14.49
C LEU A 142 4.36 -0.72 -15.52
N LEU A 143 3.03 -0.85 -15.42
CA LEU A 143 2.09 -0.11 -16.28
C LEU A 143 2.28 1.41 -16.17
N LEU A 144 2.68 1.92 -15.00
CA LEU A 144 2.90 3.35 -14.75
C LEU A 144 4.29 3.86 -15.17
N TRP A 145 5.22 2.96 -15.51
CA TRP A 145 6.57 3.33 -15.89
C TRP A 145 6.63 4.34 -17.05
N PRO A 146 5.87 4.22 -18.15
CA PRO A 146 5.89 5.21 -19.23
C PRO A 146 5.52 6.63 -18.76
N ILE A 147 4.60 6.75 -17.80
CA ILE A 147 4.21 8.03 -17.21
C ILE A 147 5.35 8.58 -16.36
N LYS A 148 5.92 7.74 -15.47
CA LYS A 148 7.09 8.12 -14.68
C LYS A 148 8.26 8.57 -15.56
N GLN A 149 8.49 7.87 -16.67
CA GLN A 149 9.54 8.19 -17.64
C GLN A 149 9.28 9.55 -18.32
N LYS A 150 8.03 9.82 -18.72
CA LYS A 150 7.63 11.09 -19.35
C LYS A 150 7.82 12.30 -18.43
N TYR A 151 7.45 12.19 -17.16
CA TYR A 151 7.50 13.31 -16.20
C TYR A 151 8.79 13.36 -15.35
N GLY A 152 9.61 12.32 -15.43
CA GLY A 152 10.96 12.30 -14.87
C GLY A 152 11.00 12.62 -13.37
N LYS A 153 11.98 13.42 -12.97
CA LYS A 153 12.23 13.78 -11.56
C LYS A 153 11.17 14.70 -10.93
N SER A 154 10.32 15.33 -11.74
CA SER A 154 9.25 16.22 -11.24
C SER A 154 8.04 15.48 -10.69
N LEU A 155 7.97 14.15 -10.91
CA LEU A 155 6.93 13.28 -10.37
C LEU A 155 7.61 12.08 -9.71
N SER A 156 7.53 11.97 -8.39
CA SER A 156 8.06 10.82 -7.65
C SER A 156 7.19 9.58 -7.90
N TRP A 157 7.75 8.39 -7.67
CA TRP A 157 6.97 7.16 -7.63
C TRP A 157 5.96 7.18 -6.48
N ALA A 158 6.37 7.71 -5.32
CA ALA A 158 5.50 7.85 -4.15
C ALA A 158 4.22 8.65 -4.47
N ASP A 159 4.34 9.81 -5.12
CA ASP A 159 3.17 10.60 -5.53
C ASP A 159 2.42 9.94 -6.69
N LEU A 160 3.11 9.37 -7.69
CA LEU A 160 2.48 8.75 -8.85
C LEU A 160 1.58 7.58 -8.45
N MET A 161 2.02 6.70 -7.52
CA MET A 161 1.21 5.55 -7.11
C MET A 161 -0.11 5.99 -6.46
N ILE A 162 -0.07 7.01 -5.60
CA ILE A 162 -1.26 7.54 -4.93
C ILE A 162 -2.15 8.34 -5.87
N LEU A 163 -1.56 9.23 -6.69
CA LEU A 163 -2.29 10.00 -7.70
C LEU A 163 -3.05 9.08 -8.65
N THR A 164 -2.44 7.96 -9.04
CA THR A 164 -3.10 6.98 -9.93
C THR A 164 -4.34 6.37 -9.29
N GLY A 165 -4.32 6.07 -7.99
CA GLY A 165 -5.51 5.61 -7.27
C GLY A 165 -6.62 6.67 -7.22
N ASN A 166 -6.26 7.94 -7.00
CA ASN A 166 -7.22 9.05 -7.04
C ASN A 166 -7.85 9.22 -8.44
N VAL A 167 -7.04 9.23 -9.49
CA VAL A 167 -7.55 9.33 -10.88
C VAL A 167 -8.41 8.12 -11.23
N ALA A 168 -8.09 6.94 -10.71
CA ALA A 168 -8.89 5.73 -10.93
C ALA A 168 -10.30 5.91 -10.39
N LEU A 169 -10.42 6.39 -9.16
CA LEU A 169 -11.70 6.70 -8.54
C LEU A 169 -12.49 7.75 -9.36
N GLU A 170 -11.83 8.83 -9.76
CA GLU A 170 -12.44 9.91 -10.56
C GLU A 170 -12.96 9.44 -11.91
N SER A 171 -12.14 8.70 -12.67
CA SER A 171 -12.49 8.17 -13.99
C SER A 171 -13.67 7.18 -13.94
N MET A 172 -13.85 6.49 -12.81
CA MET A 172 -14.95 5.56 -12.59
C MET A 172 -16.17 6.20 -11.91
N GLY A 173 -16.21 7.53 -11.81
CA GLY A 173 -17.38 8.30 -11.38
C GLY A 173 -17.46 8.60 -9.88
N PHE A 174 -16.39 8.38 -9.12
CA PHE A 174 -16.30 8.80 -7.72
C PHE A 174 -15.55 10.14 -7.58
N LYS A 175 -16.16 11.12 -6.92
CA LYS A 175 -15.50 12.40 -6.65
C LYS A 175 -14.66 12.30 -5.38
N THR A 176 -13.33 12.36 -5.53
CA THR A 176 -12.40 12.38 -4.38
C THR A 176 -12.51 13.69 -3.60
N PHE A 177 -12.06 13.67 -2.34
CA PHE A 177 -12.00 14.88 -1.50
C PHE A 177 -10.93 15.88 -1.99
N GLY A 178 -9.88 15.37 -2.65
CA GLY A 178 -8.78 16.11 -3.23
C GLY A 178 -7.49 15.28 -3.24
N PHE A 179 -6.38 15.92 -3.57
CA PHE A 179 -5.05 15.30 -3.64
C PHE A 179 -3.95 16.29 -3.28
N ALA A 180 -2.92 15.81 -2.59
CA ALA A 180 -1.67 16.52 -2.42
C ALA A 180 -0.46 15.65 -2.82
N GLY A 181 0.42 16.24 -3.62
CA GLY A 181 1.78 15.74 -3.82
C GLY A 181 2.75 16.26 -2.76
N GLY A 182 4.02 15.87 -2.88
CA GLY A 182 5.08 16.28 -1.95
C GLY A 182 5.87 15.12 -1.34
N ARG A 183 5.56 13.87 -1.72
CA ARG A 183 6.28 12.67 -1.28
C ARG A 183 7.56 12.52 -2.10
N ALA A 184 8.73 12.73 -1.49
CA ALA A 184 10.00 12.46 -2.16
C ALA A 184 10.30 10.95 -2.15
N ASP A 185 10.81 10.43 -3.27
CA ASP A 185 11.26 9.03 -3.33
C ASP A 185 12.50 8.82 -2.45
N VAL A 186 12.54 7.67 -1.75
CA VAL A 186 13.78 7.11 -1.17
C VAL A 186 14.45 6.17 -2.16
N TRP A 187 15.72 5.81 -1.94
CA TRP A 187 16.53 5.08 -2.94
C TRP A 187 17.02 3.70 -2.52
N GLU A 188 16.58 3.25 -1.36
CA GLU A 188 16.90 1.95 -0.77
C GLU A 188 15.74 1.52 0.15
N PRO A 189 15.60 0.22 0.45
CA PRO A 189 14.54 -0.26 1.33
C PRO A 189 14.68 0.27 2.76
N GLU A 190 13.56 0.40 3.48
CA GLU A 190 13.51 0.76 4.89
C GLU A 190 13.77 -0.49 5.76
N GLU A 191 15.00 -0.65 6.24
CA GLU A 191 15.41 -1.74 7.13
C GLU A 191 15.20 -1.44 8.63
N ASP A 192 14.67 -0.27 8.96
CA ASP A 192 14.36 0.18 10.30
C ASP A 192 12.88 -0.03 10.68
N VAL A 193 12.12 -0.70 9.83
CA VAL A 193 10.74 -1.11 10.12
C VAL A 193 10.70 -2.54 10.67
N TYR A 194 10.15 -2.69 11.87
CA TYR A 194 9.85 -4.00 12.45
C TYR A 194 8.46 -4.48 12.01
N TRP A 195 8.44 -5.36 11.00
CA TRP A 195 7.22 -5.96 10.44
C TRP A 195 6.70 -7.19 11.21
N GLY A 196 7.46 -7.68 12.18
CA GLY A 196 7.20 -8.90 12.94
C GLY A 196 8.43 -9.81 13.02
N SER A 197 8.36 -10.82 13.89
CA SER A 197 9.46 -11.77 14.15
C SER A 197 9.34 -13.08 13.37
N GLU A 198 8.30 -13.22 12.54
CA GLU A 198 8.07 -14.42 11.75
C GLU A 198 9.19 -14.67 10.73
N THR A 199 9.50 -15.95 10.53
CA THR A 199 10.48 -16.41 9.53
C THR A 199 9.83 -17.02 8.29
N THR A 200 8.50 -16.92 8.19
CA THR A 200 7.70 -17.46 7.07
C THR A 200 6.61 -16.46 6.69
N TRP A 201 6.41 -16.26 5.39
CA TRP A 201 5.27 -15.50 4.89
C TRP A 201 3.94 -16.10 5.36
N LEU A 202 2.97 -15.23 5.66
CA LEU A 202 1.65 -15.55 6.20
C LEU A 202 1.68 -16.25 7.58
N GLY A 203 2.83 -16.28 8.27
CA GLY A 203 2.90 -16.69 9.67
C GLY A 203 2.24 -15.67 10.61
N ASP A 204 1.76 -16.14 11.76
CA ASP A 204 0.99 -15.37 12.75
C ASP A 204 1.61 -15.41 14.16
N LYS A 205 2.93 -15.57 14.29
CA LYS A 205 3.64 -15.58 15.60
C LYS A 205 3.76 -14.17 16.20
N ARG A 206 2.62 -13.52 16.39
CA ARG A 206 2.44 -12.13 16.82
C ARG A 206 1.24 -11.93 17.74
N TYR A 207 0.63 -13.03 18.20
CA TYR A 207 -0.50 -12.99 19.11
C TYR A 207 -0.13 -13.58 20.46
N THR A 208 -0.64 -12.97 21.53
CA THR A 208 -0.63 -13.51 22.90
C THR A 208 -2.03 -13.49 23.49
N GLY A 209 -2.24 -14.23 24.59
CA GLY A 209 -3.50 -14.20 25.34
C GLY A 209 -4.73 -14.50 24.48
N ASP A 210 -5.79 -13.73 24.69
CA ASP A 210 -6.99 -13.74 23.85
C ASP A 210 -6.78 -12.84 22.62
N ARG A 211 -5.97 -13.29 21.66
CA ARG A 211 -5.76 -12.63 20.36
C ARG A 211 -5.30 -11.16 20.47
N GLU A 212 -4.44 -10.89 21.45
CA GLU A 212 -3.78 -9.58 21.59
C GLU A 212 -2.63 -9.49 20.57
N LEU A 213 -2.76 -8.57 19.62
CA LEU A 213 -1.75 -8.36 18.58
C LEU A 213 -0.51 -7.67 19.15
N GLU A 214 0.67 -8.16 18.82
CA GLU A 214 1.96 -7.59 19.24
C GLU A 214 2.09 -6.12 18.82
N ASN A 215 2.38 -5.23 19.77
CA ASN A 215 2.79 -3.86 19.43
C ASN A 215 4.22 -3.85 18.88
N PRO A 216 4.54 -3.06 17.85
CA PRO A 216 3.71 -2.05 17.18
C PRO A 216 2.92 -2.53 15.94
N LEU A 217 2.78 -3.85 15.71
CA LEU A 217 2.22 -4.41 14.48
C LEU A 217 0.75 -4.02 14.25
N ALA A 218 0.34 -3.92 13.00
CA ALA A 218 -1.04 -3.56 12.60
C ALA A 218 -1.62 -4.50 11.53
N ALA A 219 -1.01 -5.66 11.34
CA ALA A 219 -1.48 -6.70 10.43
C ALA A 219 -1.51 -8.05 11.13
N VAL A 220 -2.48 -8.90 10.79
CA VAL A 220 -2.71 -10.18 11.48
C VAL A 220 -1.70 -11.28 11.12
N GLN A 221 -1.02 -11.15 9.98
CA GLN A 221 -0.02 -12.10 9.49
C GLN A 221 1.12 -11.38 8.77
N MET A 222 2.31 -11.98 8.76
CA MET A 222 3.47 -11.43 8.07
C MET A 222 3.23 -11.41 6.55
N GLY A 223 3.34 -10.24 5.94
CA GLY A 223 3.13 -10.07 4.51
C GLY A 223 1.69 -9.77 4.07
N LEU A 224 0.78 -9.54 5.02
CA LEU A 224 -0.54 -8.94 4.78
C LEU A 224 -0.53 -7.45 5.07
N ILE A 225 -1.42 -6.70 4.41
CA ILE A 225 -1.63 -5.28 4.70
C ILE A 225 -2.40 -5.11 6.02
N TYR A 226 -3.56 -5.77 6.17
CA TYR A 226 -4.40 -5.68 7.37
C TYR A 226 -4.76 -7.06 7.91
N VAL A 227 -5.75 -7.70 7.30
CA VAL A 227 -6.38 -8.94 7.77
C VAL A 227 -6.35 -10.03 6.70
N ASN A 228 -6.55 -11.28 7.11
CA ASN A 228 -6.69 -12.38 6.17
C ASN A 228 -8.10 -12.37 5.54
N PRO A 229 -8.23 -12.31 4.20
CA PRO A 229 -9.54 -12.18 3.54
C PRO A 229 -10.45 -13.42 3.67
N GLU A 230 -9.87 -14.58 3.96
CA GLU A 230 -10.62 -15.81 4.25
C GLU A 230 -11.13 -15.85 5.71
N GLY A 231 -10.67 -14.93 6.56
CA GLY A 231 -10.92 -14.87 8.00
C GLY A 231 -9.70 -15.31 8.83
N PRO A 232 -9.77 -15.17 10.17
CA PRO A 232 -8.65 -15.46 11.09
C PRO A 232 -8.00 -16.81 10.82
N ASN A 233 -6.72 -16.80 10.42
CA ASN A 233 -5.94 -18.01 10.11
C ASN A 233 -6.59 -18.91 9.04
N GLY A 234 -7.33 -18.30 8.10
CA GLY A 234 -8.06 -19.00 7.03
C GLY A 234 -9.40 -19.60 7.46
N ASN A 235 -9.83 -19.38 8.71
CA ASN A 235 -11.15 -19.82 9.19
C ASN A 235 -12.25 -18.83 8.76
N PRO A 236 -13.25 -19.25 7.97
CA PRO A 236 -14.28 -18.37 7.43
C PRO A 236 -15.36 -18.00 8.44
N ASP A 237 -14.96 -17.34 9.52
CA ASP A 237 -15.83 -16.74 10.55
C ASP A 237 -15.85 -15.22 10.39
N PRO A 238 -16.96 -14.64 9.87
CA PRO A 238 -17.08 -13.20 9.69
C PRO A 238 -17.07 -12.38 10.99
N ILE A 239 -17.56 -12.93 12.11
CA ILE A 239 -17.58 -12.22 13.40
C ILE A 239 -16.15 -12.13 13.95
N ALA A 240 -15.41 -13.24 13.86
CA ALA A 240 -14.00 -13.24 14.24
C ALA A 240 -13.17 -12.34 13.32
N ALA A 241 -13.48 -12.31 12.01
CA ALA A 241 -12.84 -11.38 11.07
C ALA A 241 -13.13 -9.91 11.41
N ALA A 242 -14.35 -9.56 11.88
CA ALA A 242 -14.67 -8.20 12.29
C ALA A 242 -13.80 -7.68 13.44
N ARG A 243 -13.45 -8.57 14.39
CA ARG A 243 -12.53 -8.25 15.49
C ARG A 243 -11.14 -7.88 14.96
N ASP A 244 -10.61 -8.68 14.03
CA ASP A 244 -9.31 -8.41 13.40
C ASP A 244 -9.33 -7.13 12.56
N ILE A 245 -10.41 -6.90 11.81
CA ILE A 245 -10.59 -5.68 11.01
C ILE A 245 -10.53 -4.47 11.94
N ARG A 246 -11.28 -4.49 13.04
CA ARG A 246 -11.32 -3.38 14.00
C ARG A 246 -9.96 -3.10 14.62
N GLU A 247 -9.27 -4.14 15.06
CA GLU A 247 -7.95 -4.03 15.69
C GLU A 247 -6.92 -3.45 14.72
N THR A 248 -6.83 -4.00 13.51
CA THR A 248 -5.83 -3.60 12.52
C THR A 248 -6.09 -2.21 11.96
N PHE A 249 -7.33 -1.89 11.57
CA PHE A 249 -7.69 -0.55 11.11
C PHE A 249 -7.52 0.50 12.21
N GLY A 250 -7.86 0.16 13.47
CA GLY A 250 -7.63 1.03 14.63
C GLY A 250 -6.15 1.38 14.80
N ARG A 251 -5.25 0.40 14.70
CA ARG A 251 -3.79 0.60 14.70
C ARG A 251 -3.26 1.35 13.48
N MET A 252 -4.10 1.56 12.48
CA MET A 252 -3.80 2.36 11.29
C MET A 252 -4.60 3.68 11.26
N ALA A 253 -5.03 4.18 12.42
CA ALA A 253 -5.76 5.45 12.55
C ALA A 253 -7.13 5.47 11.83
N MET A 254 -7.80 4.34 11.68
CA MET A 254 -9.15 4.29 11.11
C MET A 254 -10.16 3.83 12.16
N ASN A 255 -11.23 4.61 12.36
CA ASN A 255 -12.35 4.23 13.21
C ASN A 255 -13.35 3.32 12.46
N ASP A 256 -14.41 2.85 13.13
CA ASP A 256 -15.40 1.94 12.54
C ASP A 256 -16.08 2.51 11.27
N GLU A 257 -16.40 3.81 11.25
CA GLU A 257 -17.05 4.46 10.10
C GLU A 257 -16.10 4.57 8.90
N GLU A 258 -14.86 5.02 9.14
CA GLU A 258 -13.81 5.10 8.14
C GLU A 258 -13.47 3.70 7.59
N THR A 259 -13.47 2.68 8.46
CA THR A 259 -13.18 1.30 8.10
C THR A 259 -14.24 0.72 7.16
N VAL A 260 -15.53 0.83 7.53
CA VAL A 260 -16.63 0.39 6.67
C VAL A 260 -16.62 1.15 5.35
N ALA A 261 -16.39 2.46 5.38
CA ALA A 261 -16.33 3.30 4.18
C ALA A 261 -15.19 2.88 3.24
N LEU A 262 -13.99 2.61 3.77
CA LEU A 262 -12.83 2.19 2.98
C LEU A 262 -13.01 0.81 2.35
N ILE A 263 -13.49 -0.17 3.12
CA ILE A 263 -13.69 -1.54 2.62
C ILE A 263 -14.78 -1.56 1.55
N ALA A 264 -15.97 -1.04 1.86
CA ALA A 264 -17.08 -1.02 0.90
C ALA A 264 -16.78 -0.13 -0.31
N GLY A 265 -16.12 1.02 -0.09
CA GLY A 265 -15.75 1.96 -1.15
C GLY A 265 -14.71 1.36 -2.10
N GLY A 266 -13.70 0.67 -1.58
CA GLY A 266 -12.73 -0.08 -2.37
C GLY A 266 -13.36 -1.24 -3.13
N HIS A 267 -14.13 -2.08 -2.44
CA HIS A 267 -14.80 -3.26 -3.02
C HIS A 267 -16.02 -2.94 -3.88
N THR A 268 -16.37 -1.67 -4.05
CA THR A 268 -17.29 -1.23 -5.11
C THR A 268 -16.69 -1.48 -6.50
N PHE A 269 -15.37 -1.59 -6.60
CA PHE A 269 -14.61 -1.71 -7.83
C PHE A 269 -13.89 -3.06 -7.97
N GLY A 270 -13.77 -3.53 -9.21
CA GLY A 270 -12.90 -4.64 -9.59
C GLY A 270 -13.37 -6.01 -9.16
N LYS A 271 -12.40 -6.92 -9.03
CA LYS A 271 -12.57 -8.32 -8.67
C LYS A 271 -11.31 -8.85 -7.97
N THR A 272 -11.45 -10.03 -7.38
CA THR A 272 -10.32 -10.86 -6.95
C THR A 272 -9.90 -11.85 -8.06
N HIS A 273 -8.70 -12.43 -7.93
CA HIS A 273 -8.15 -13.37 -8.92
C HIS A 273 -7.60 -14.65 -8.27
N GLY A 274 -8.15 -15.77 -8.69
CA GLY A 274 -7.97 -17.11 -8.13
C GLY A 274 -8.41 -18.17 -9.13
N ALA A 275 -8.02 -18.01 -10.39
CA ALA A 275 -8.41 -18.87 -11.50
C ALA A 275 -7.97 -20.34 -11.33
N ALA A 276 -6.88 -20.59 -10.60
CA ALA A 276 -6.40 -21.92 -10.26
C ALA A 276 -5.51 -21.91 -9.01
N ASP A 277 -5.13 -23.11 -8.57
CA ASP A 277 -4.28 -23.39 -7.40
C ASP A 277 -2.90 -22.69 -7.49
N PRO A 278 -2.64 -21.64 -6.68
CA PRO A 278 -1.40 -20.88 -6.76
C PRO A 278 -0.17 -21.72 -6.44
N SER A 279 -0.29 -22.77 -5.62
CA SER A 279 0.85 -23.62 -5.23
C SER A 279 1.42 -24.43 -6.39
N LYS A 280 0.65 -24.60 -7.47
CA LYS A 280 1.05 -25.34 -8.66
C LYS A 280 1.54 -24.44 -9.78
N TYR A 281 0.93 -23.26 -9.92
CA TYR A 281 1.07 -22.47 -11.14
C TYR A 281 1.80 -21.14 -10.95
N VAL A 282 1.86 -20.61 -9.72
CA VAL A 282 2.47 -19.31 -9.44
C VAL A 282 3.91 -19.49 -8.97
N GLY A 283 4.84 -18.84 -9.67
CA GLY A 283 6.26 -18.83 -9.37
C GLY A 283 6.64 -17.89 -8.22
N ARG A 284 7.95 -17.68 -8.08
CA ARG A 284 8.55 -16.85 -7.03
C ARG A 284 8.14 -15.38 -7.12
N GLU A 285 8.01 -14.76 -5.97
CA GLU A 285 7.84 -13.32 -5.76
C GLU A 285 9.04 -12.51 -6.30
N PRO A 286 8.88 -11.20 -6.59
CA PRO A 286 9.89 -10.41 -7.31
C PRO A 286 11.32 -10.48 -6.76
N ALA A 287 11.50 -10.43 -5.44
CA ALA A 287 12.82 -10.48 -4.81
C ALA A 287 13.53 -11.85 -4.94
N ALA A 288 12.79 -12.91 -5.28
CA ALA A 288 13.30 -14.27 -5.47
C ALA A 288 13.13 -14.79 -6.91
N ALA A 289 12.63 -13.97 -7.82
CA ALA A 289 12.43 -14.32 -9.22
C ALA A 289 13.77 -14.36 -9.98
N GLY A 290 13.77 -15.06 -11.13
CA GLY A 290 14.91 -15.08 -12.04
C GLY A 290 15.21 -13.70 -12.61
N ILE A 291 16.47 -13.43 -12.95
CA ILE A 291 16.89 -12.12 -13.49
C ILE A 291 16.18 -11.78 -14.82
N GLU A 292 15.79 -12.80 -15.58
CA GLU A 292 15.01 -12.69 -16.81
C GLU A 292 13.61 -12.11 -16.61
N GLU A 293 13.07 -12.17 -15.39
CA GLU A 293 11.77 -11.57 -15.04
C GLU A 293 11.86 -10.05 -14.82
N GLN A 294 13.07 -9.47 -14.83
CA GLN A 294 13.29 -8.01 -14.79
C GLN A 294 12.55 -7.31 -13.63
N SER A 295 12.69 -7.86 -12.42
CA SER A 295 12.03 -7.38 -11.19
C SER A 295 10.50 -7.53 -11.16
N LEU A 296 9.93 -8.29 -12.10
CA LEU A 296 8.61 -8.88 -11.94
C LEU A 296 8.70 -10.21 -11.18
N GLY A 297 7.58 -10.67 -10.66
CA GLY A 297 7.45 -11.97 -9.99
C GLY A 297 6.08 -12.60 -10.20
N TRP A 298 5.79 -13.63 -9.42
CA TRP A 298 4.54 -14.40 -9.45
C TRP A 298 4.16 -14.90 -10.85
N LYS A 299 5.17 -15.30 -11.63
CA LYS A 299 4.97 -15.83 -12.98
C LYS A 299 3.95 -16.96 -12.93
N ASN A 300 2.86 -16.78 -13.66
CA ASN A 300 1.76 -17.73 -13.69
C ASN A 300 1.85 -18.61 -14.93
N THR A 301 1.87 -19.92 -14.70
CA THR A 301 1.96 -20.95 -15.74
C THR A 301 0.62 -21.62 -16.07
N TYR A 302 -0.46 -21.20 -15.40
CA TYR A 302 -1.81 -21.66 -15.70
C TYR A 302 -2.34 -20.92 -16.93
N GLY A 303 -2.78 -21.69 -17.94
CA GLY A 303 -3.35 -21.14 -19.17
C GLY A 303 -2.43 -20.10 -19.82
N THR A 304 -2.95 -18.89 -20.01
CA THR A 304 -2.22 -17.73 -20.56
C THR A 304 -1.38 -16.99 -19.51
N GLY A 305 -1.58 -17.26 -18.23
CA GLY A 305 -0.88 -16.62 -17.11
C GLY A 305 -1.45 -15.26 -16.69
N ASN A 306 -2.40 -14.70 -17.45
CA ASN A 306 -3.03 -13.41 -17.19
C ASN A 306 -4.51 -13.43 -17.63
N ALA A 307 -5.17 -12.28 -17.62
CA ALA A 307 -6.59 -12.14 -17.99
C ALA A 307 -7.49 -13.13 -17.21
N GLY A 308 -8.30 -13.93 -17.92
CA GLY A 308 -9.18 -14.95 -17.31
C GLY A 308 -8.45 -16.05 -16.54
N ASP A 309 -7.14 -16.20 -16.72
CA ASP A 309 -6.29 -17.17 -16.02
C ASP A 309 -5.50 -16.56 -14.86
N THR A 310 -5.76 -15.30 -14.51
CA THR A 310 -5.02 -14.57 -13.47
C THR A 310 -5.17 -15.22 -12.09
N ILE A 311 -4.06 -15.31 -11.35
CA ILE A 311 -4.03 -15.76 -9.96
C ILE A 311 -3.28 -14.70 -9.15
N THR A 312 -3.94 -14.16 -8.12
CA THR A 312 -3.37 -13.15 -7.20
C THR A 312 -3.55 -13.61 -5.76
N SER A 313 -4.77 -13.53 -5.22
CA SER A 313 -5.07 -13.89 -3.83
C SER A 313 -5.54 -15.33 -3.68
N GLY A 314 -5.95 -15.98 -4.78
CA GLY A 314 -6.63 -17.27 -4.75
C GLY A 314 -8.15 -17.16 -4.56
N LEU A 315 -8.68 -15.99 -4.21
CA LEU A 315 -10.12 -15.70 -4.22
C LEU A 315 -10.54 -15.31 -5.64
N GLU A 316 -11.77 -15.64 -6.05
CA GLU A 316 -12.23 -15.40 -7.42
C GLU A 316 -13.63 -14.80 -7.46
N GLY A 317 -13.78 -13.70 -8.19
CA GLY A 317 -15.08 -13.06 -8.46
C GLY A 317 -15.11 -11.58 -8.14
N ALA A 318 -16.14 -10.91 -8.64
CA ALA A 318 -16.41 -9.49 -8.42
C ALA A 318 -17.53 -9.29 -7.39
N TRP A 319 -17.47 -8.16 -6.70
CA TRP A 319 -18.48 -7.78 -5.71
C TRP A 319 -19.74 -7.18 -6.34
N THR A 320 -19.58 -6.44 -7.44
CA THR A 320 -20.63 -5.62 -8.06
C THR A 320 -20.91 -6.02 -9.50
N THR A 321 -22.09 -5.64 -9.99
CA THR A 321 -22.48 -5.79 -11.40
C THR A 321 -21.86 -4.74 -12.32
N THR A 322 -21.25 -3.70 -11.74
CA THR A 322 -20.56 -2.62 -12.47
C THR A 322 -19.14 -2.39 -11.91
N PRO A 323 -18.20 -3.34 -12.09
CA PRO A 323 -16.90 -3.32 -11.41
C PRO A 323 -16.00 -2.11 -11.75
N THR A 324 -16.33 -1.36 -12.79
CA THR A 324 -15.58 -0.18 -13.24
C THR A 324 -16.36 1.12 -13.06
N ARG A 325 -17.36 1.13 -12.17
CA ARG A 325 -18.20 2.30 -11.91
C ARG A 325 -18.57 2.42 -10.43
N TRP A 326 -18.46 3.63 -9.90
CA TRP A 326 -18.98 3.95 -8.57
C TRP A 326 -20.48 3.69 -8.51
N SER A 327 -20.92 2.94 -7.50
CA SER A 327 -22.31 2.61 -7.25
C SER A 327 -22.50 2.22 -5.79
N ASN A 328 -23.75 2.06 -5.36
CA ASN A 328 -24.06 1.46 -4.06
C ASN A 328 -24.20 -0.08 -4.14
N ASN A 329 -23.83 -0.68 -5.28
CA ASN A 329 -24.17 -2.08 -5.58
C ASN A 329 -23.44 -3.09 -4.67
N PHE A 330 -22.32 -2.70 -4.06
CA PHE A 330 -21.68 -3.51 -3.00
C PHE A 330 -22.65 -3.77 -1.85
N PHE A 331 -23.27 -2.71 -1.30
CA PHE A 331 -24.22 -2.84 -0.21
C PHE A 331 -25.55 -3.46 -0.65
N GLU A 332 -26.05 -3.13 -1.84
CA GLU A 332 -27.23 -3.78 -2.43
C GLU A 332 -27.06 -5.29 -2.49
N ASN A 333 -25.89 -5.77 -2.95
CA ASN A 333 -25.60 -7.20 -2.99
C ASN A 333 -25.42 -7.77 -1.58
N LEU A 334 -24.64 -7.10 -0.71
CA LEU A 334 -24.34 -7.55 0.65
C LEU A 334 -25.62 -7.83 1.46
N PHE A 335 -26.61 -6.93 1.38
CA PHE A 335 -27.88 -7.05 2.08
C PHE A 335 -29.00 -7.73 1.28
N GLY A 336 -28.94 -7.68 -0.06
CA GLY A 336 -29.98 -8.20 -0.94
C GLY A 336 -29.93 -9.71 -1.15
N TYR A 337 -28.82 -10.36 -0.82
CA TYR A 337 -28.67 -11.81 -0.89
C TYR A 337 -28.45 -12.44 0.48
N GLU A 338 -28.85 -13.69 0.60
CA GLU A 338 -28.36 -14.60 1.65
C GLU A 338 -27.13 -15.33 1.13
N TRP A 339 -26.12 -15.49 1.99
CA TRP A 339 -24.80 -15.97 1.58
C TRP A 339 -24.52 -17.38 2.10
N GLU A 340 -23.89 -18.21 1.28
CA GLU A 340 -23.37 -19.53 1.67
C GLU A 340 -21.88 -19.67 1.36
N LEU A 341 -21.16 -20.34 2.26
CA LEU A 341 -19.74 -20.62 2.12
C LEU A 341 -19.51 -21.53 0.90
N THR A 342 -18.53 -21.18 0.11
CA THR A 342 -18.09 -21.95 -1.06
C THR A 342 -16.57 -21.90 -1.19
N LYS A 343 -16.05 -22.51 -2.26
CA LYS A 343 -14.63 -22.50 -2.59
C LYS A 343 -14.42 -21.85 -3.96
N SER A 344 -13.38 -21.03 -4.08
CA SER A 344 -12.89 -20.52 -5.35
C SER A 344 -12.35 -21.66 -6.23
N PRO A 345 -12.09 -21.43 -7.54
CA PRO A 345 -11.36 -22.39 -8.37
C PRO A 345 -9.97 -22.75 -7.82
N ALA A 346 -9.32 -21.84 -7.09
CA ALA A 346 -8.06 -22.09 -6.39
C ALA A 346 -8.22 -22.78 -5.02
N GLY A 347 -9.45 -23.00 -4.54
CA GLY A 347 -9.72 -23.66 -3.26
C GLY A 347 -9.76 -22.74 -2.04
N ALA A 348 -9.78 -21.42 -2.22
CA ALA A 348 -9.92 -20.44 -1.13
C ALA A 348 -11.38 -20.35 -0.64
N HIS A 349 -11.60 -20.07 0.64
CA HIS A 349 -12.91 -19.82 1.23
C HIS A 349 -13.47 -18.46 0.78
N GLN A 350 -14.65 -18.49 0.17
CA GLN A 350 -15.39 -17.29 -0.22
C GLN A 350 -16.90 -17.54 -0.13
N TRP A 351 -17.70 -16.51 -0.35
CA TRP A 351 -19.15 -16.56 -0.18
C TRP A 351 -19.86 -16.25 -1.48
N LYS A 352 -20.87 -17.06 -1.81
CA LYS A 352 -21.75 -16.86 -2.96
C LYS A 352 -23.21 -16.70 -2.50
N PRO A 353 -24.07 -16.07 -3.31
CA PRO A 353 -25.50 -16.03 -3.02
C PRO A 353 -26.11 -17.43 -2.99
N LYS A 354 -26.96 -17.69 -2.00
CA LYS A 354 -27.78 -18.91 -1.92
C LYS A 354 -28.76 -18.98 -3.08
N ASN A 355 -29.23 -20.19 -3.37
CA ASN A 355 -30.30 -20.45 -4.35
C ASN A 355 -30.01 -19.89 -5.75
N ASN A 356 -28.73 -19.85 -6.15
CA ASN A 356 -28.30 -19.29 -7.42
C ASN A 356 -28.69 -17.79 -7.62
N GLY A 357 -28.77 -17.05 -6.51
CA GLY A 357 -29.05 -15.60 -6.53
C GLY A 357 -28.00 -14.83 -7.32
N GLY A 358 -28.44 -13.85 -8.10
CA GLY A 358 -27.53 -13.00 -8.89
C GLY A 358 -26.80 -13.73 -10.02
N ALA A 359 -27.12 -14.99 -10.35
CA ALA A 359 -26.49 -15.68 -11.46
C ALA A 359 -26.69 -14.91 -12.78
N GLY A 360 -25.59 -14.62 -13.44
CA GLY A 360 -25.57 -13.91 -14.73
C GLY A 360 -25.69 -12.39 -14.63
N THR A 361 -25.63 -11.80 -13.43
CA THR A 361 -25.72 -10.34 -13.26
C THR A 361 -24.37 -9.65 -13.33
N VAL A 362 -23.28 -10.37 -13.06
CA VAL A 362 -21.92 -9.84 -13.11
C VAL A 362 -21.29 -10.22 -14.46
N PRO A 363 -20.84 -9.25 -15.28
CA PRO A 363 -20.15 -9.57 -16.53
C PRO A 363 -18.82 -10.28 -16.24
N ASP A 364 -18.38 -11.16 -17.14
CA ASP A 364 -17.00 -11.66 -17.11
C ASP A 364 -16.01 -10.55 -17.49
N ALA A 365 -14.80 -10.58 -16.91
CA ALA A 365 -13.80 -9.55 -17.11
C ALA A 365 -13.19 -9.53 -18.52
N HIS A 366 -13.22 -10.66 -19.24
CA HIS A 366 -12.56 -10.81 -20.55
C HIS A 366 -13.40 -11.50 -21.62
N ASP A 367 -14.50 -12.18 -21.25
CA ASP A 367 -15.34 -12.94 -22.17
C ASP A 367 -16.80 -12.46 -22.12
N ALA A 368 -17.20 -11.63 -23.08
CA ALA A 368 -18.56 -11.08 -23.15
C ALA A 368 -19.67 -12.13 -23.30
N SER A 369 -19.35 -13.40 -23.61
CA SER A 369 -20.32 -14.49 -23.65
C SER A 369 -20.57 -15.14 -22.28
N LYS A 370 -19.77 -14.80 -21.28
CA LYS A 370 -19.84 -15.32 -19.91
C LYS A 370 -20.35 -14.26 -18.94
N SER A 371 -20.93 -14.77 -17.86
CA SER A 371 -21.44 -13.96 -16.76
C SER A 371 -21.47 -14.80 -15.49
N HIS A 372 -21.36 -14.13 -14.34
CA HIS A 372 -21.19 -14.73 -13.02
C HIS A 372 -22.22 -14.23 -12.03
N ALA A 373 -22.24 -14.82 -10.84
CA ALA A 373 -22.90 -14.24 -9.67
C ALA A 373 -21.91 -13.34 -8.90
N PRO A 374 -22.38 -12.33 -8.15
CA PRO A 374 -21.51 -11.59 -7.25
C PRO A 374 -20.93 -12.50 -6.18
N THR A 375 -19.75 -12.16 -5.69
CA THR A 375 -19.04 -12.90 -4.63
C THR A 375 -18.70 -11.96 -3.48
N MET A 376 -18.66 -12.48 -2.27
CA MET A 376 -18.21 -11.76 -1.07
C MET A 376 -17.09 -12.53 -0.37
N LEU A 377 -16.19 -11.80 0.28
CA LEU A 377 -15.16 -12.35 1.15
C LEU A 377 -15.70 -12.56 2.57
N THR A 378 -15.00 -13.35 3.40
CA THR A 378 -15.35 -13.47 4.82
C THR A 378 -15.30 -12.10 5.50
N THR A 379 -14.34 -11.26 5.14
CA THR A 379 -14.18 -9.89 5.62
C THR A 379 -15.27 -8.93 5.16
N ASP A 380 -15.94 -9.21 4.03
CA ASP A 380 -17.08 -8.40 3.58
C ASP A 380 -18.32 -8.72 4.40
N LEU A 381 -18.57 -10.01 4.67
CA LEU A 381 -19.68 -10.42 5.54
C LEU A 381 -19.52 -9.92 6.98
N ALA A 382 -18.27 -9.67 7.42
CA ALA A 382 -18.00 -9.05 8.71
C ALA A 382 -18.71 -7.69 8.85
N LEU A 383 -18.83 -6.93 7.76
CA LEU A 383 -19.49 -5.62 7.74
C LEU A 383 -21.01 -5.71 7.95
N ARG A 384 -21.61 -6.86 7.62
CA ARG A 384 -23.04 -7.14 7.82
C ARG A 384 -23.32 -7.84 9.15
N LEU A 385 -22.38 -8.62 9.67
CA LEU A 385 -22.64 -9.52 10.80
C LEU A 385 -22.14 -8.96 12.14
N ASP A 386 -21.14 -8.09 12.16
CA ASP A 386 -20.73 -7.38 13.37
C ASP A 386 -21.77 -6.30 13.74
N PRO A 387 -22.26 -6.24 15.00
CA PRO A 387 -23.34 -5.31 15.37
C PRO A 387 -23.04 -3.81 15.22
N ALA A 388 -21.77 -3.41 15.24
CA ALA A 388 -21.40 -2.00 15.07
C ALA A 388 -21.20 -1.68 13.58
N TYR A 389 -20.51 -2.55 12.84
CA TYR A 389 -20.37 -2.38 11.38
C TYR A 389 -21.70 -2.51 10.65
N GLU A 390 -22.62 -3.37 11.10
CA GLU A 390 -23.92 -3.57 10.47
C GLU A 390 -24.72 -2.27 10.48
N LYS A 391 -24.74 -1.54 11.60
CA LYS A 391 -25.46 -0.26 11.73
C LYS A 391 -24.92 0.77 10.74
N ILE A 392 -23.60 0.86 10.61
CA ILE A 392 -22.93 1.78 9.69
C ILE A 392 -23.19 1.36 8.25
N SER A 393 -23.03 0.08 7.93
CA SER A 393 -23.25 -0.50 6.61
C SER A 393 -24.70 -0.33 6.15
N ARG A 394 -25.68 -0.55 7.04
CA ARG A 394 -27.09 -0.35 6.76
C ARG A 394 -27.41 1.13 6.52
N ARG A 395 -26.84 2.03 7.32
CA ARG A 395 -26.98 3.46 7.09
C ARG A 395 -26.38 3.87 5.74
N PHE A 396 -25.22 3.37 5.36
CA PHE A 396 -24.61 3.63 4.04
C PHE A 396 -25.39 3.01 2.88
N TYR A 397 -25.99 1.84 3.09
CA TYR A 397 -26.93 1.25 2.15
C TYR A 397 -28.16 2.16 1.91
N GLU A 398 -28.75 2.70 2.98
CA GLU A 398 -29.95 3.55 2.93
C GLU A 398 -29.64 5.02 2.54
N HIS A 399 -28.40 5.47 2.76
CA HIS A 399 -27.92 6.85 2.53
C HIS A 399 -26.58 6.86 1.77
N PRO A 400 -26.61 6.60 0.44
CA PRO A 400 -25.39 6.50 -0.37
C PRO A 400 -24.58 7.80 -0.47
N ASP A 401 -25.21 8.96 -0.21
CA ASP A 401 -24.53 10.25 -0.11
C ASP A 401 -23.60 10.33 1.10
N GLN A 402 -24.04 9.80 2.26
CA GLN A 402 -23.20 9.72 3.46
C GLN A 402 -22.06 8.73 3.27
N PHE A 403 -22.30 7.62 2.58
CA PHE A 403 -21.26 6.68 2.20
C PHE A 403 -20.20 7.34 1.32
N ALA A 404 -20.62 8.07 0.29
CA ALA A 404 -19.69 8.74 -0.61
C ALA A 404 -18.83 9.80 0.10
N ASP A 405 -19.40 10.61 1.00
CA ASP A 405 -18.64 11.59 1.79
C ASP A 405 -17.65 10.91 2.76
N ALA A 406 -18.11 9.89 3.49
CA ALA A 406 -17.26 9.13 4.41
C ALA A 406 -16.09 8.46 3.68
N PHE A 407 -16.34 7.84 2.51
CA PHE A 407 -15.29 7.22 1.71
C PHE A 407 -14.32 8.27 1.15
N ALA A 408 -14.81 9.43 0.68
CA ALA A 408 -13.94 10.48 0.13
C ALA A 408 -12.95 10.99 1.19
N ARG A 409 -13.45 11.21 2.41
CA ARG A 409 -12.66 11.69 3.56
C ARG A 409 -11.69 10.62 4.07
N ALA A 410 -12.16 9.38 4.22
CA ALA A 410 -11.33 8.27 4.69
C ALA A 410 -10.25 7.90 3.67
N TRP A 411 -10.55 7.94 2.37
CA TRP A 411 -9.57 7.74 1.30
C TRP A 411 -8.49 8.83 1.30
N PHE A 412 -8.89 10.10 1.47
CA PHE A 412 -7.93 11.19 1.59
C PHE A 412 -7.04 11.03 2.82
N LYS A 413 -7.61 10.73 3.98
CA LYS A 413 -6.85 10.43 5.21
C LYS A 413 -5.87 9.28 4.99
N LEU A 414 -6.34 8.14 4.48
CA LEU A 414 -5.50 6.97 4.19
C LEU A 414 -4.27 7.37 3.40
N THR A 415 -4.48 8.09 2.30
CA THR A 415 -3.44 8.38 1.33
C THR A 415 -2.52 9.52 1.74
N HIS A 416 -2.83 10.27 2.81
CA HIS A 416 -2.08 11.47 3.22
C HIS A 416 -1.66 11.49 4.71
N ARG A 417 -2.06 10.49 5.52
CA ARG A 417 -1.80 10.42 6.97
C ARG A 417 -0.33 10.47 7.38
N ASP A 418 0.58 10.08 6.49
CA ASP A 418 2.03 10.04 6.70
C ASP A 418 2.77 11.22 6.03
N MET A 419 2.03 12.19 5.47
CA MET A 419 2.64 13.39 4.89
C MET A 419 2.96 14.46 5.93
N GLY A 420 2.54 14.28 7.19
CA GLY A 420 2.76 15.26 8.25
C GLY A 420 2.01 16.58 8.00
N PRO A 421 2.57 17.73 8.42
CA PRO A 421 1.88 19.00 8.38
C PRO A 421 1.44 19.41 6.99
N ARG A 422 0.27 20.08 6.90
CA ARG A 422 -0.29 20.59 5.64
C ARG A 422 0.65 21.52 4.86
N ALA A 423 1.61 22.16 5.52
CA ALA A 423 2.67 22.95 4.86
C ALA A 423 3.51 22.13 3.84
N ARG A 424 3.51 20.80 3.95
CA ARG A 424 4.19 19.89 3.00
C ARG A 424 3.34 19.54 1.77
N TYR A 425 2.06 19.88 1.77
CA TYR A 425 1.12 19.47 0.73
C TYR A 425 1.28 20.36 -0.49
N LEU A 426 1.43 19.75 -1.67
CA LEU A 426 1.67 20.45 -2.93
C LEU A 426 0.58 20.14 -3.96
N GLY A 427 0.34 21.11 -4.84
CA GLY A 427 -0.56 20.96 -5.98
C GLY A 427 -1.87 21.77 -5.84
N PRO A 428 -2.61 21.92 -6.94
CA PRO A 428 -3.83 22.74 -6.98
C PRO A 428 -5.06 22.08 -6.35
N GLU A 429 -5.01 20.77 -6.07
CA GLU A 429 -6.16 19.97 -5.59
C GLU A 429 -6.12 19.69 -4.07
N VAL A 430 -5.28 20.42 -3.32
CA VAL A 430 -5.22 20.31 -1.87
C VAL A 430 -6.56 20.79 -1.29
N PRO A 431 -7.30 19.95 -0.54
CA PRO A 431 -8.58 20.34 0.03
C PRO A 431 -8.45 21.57 0.91
N ALA A 432 -9.45 22.47 0.87
CA ALA A 432 -9.43 23.69 1.67
C ALA A 432 -9.61 23.42 3.17
N GLU A 433 -10.45 22.46 3.54
CA GLU A 433 -10.75 22.07 4.93
C GLU A 433 -9.50 21.54 5.64
N GLU A 434 -9.22 22.04 6.85
CA GLU A 434 -8.18 21.50 7.73
C GLU A 434 -8.75 20.34 8.55
N LEU A 435 -8.06 19.20 8.53
CA LEU A 435 -8.53 17.99 9.19
C LEU A 435 -7.69 17.72 10.43
N ILE A 436 -8.33 17.29 11.52
CA ILE A 436 -7.66 17.17 12.83
C ILE A 436 -6.45 16.23 12.81
N TRP A 437 -6.47 15.16 12.01
CA TRP A 437 -5.36 14.21 11.89
C TRP A 437 -4.12 14.79 11.17
N GLN A 438 -4.22 16.01 10.63
CA GLN A 438 -3.09 16.76 10.05
C GLN A 438 -2.32 17.57 11.10
N ASP A 439 -2.74 17.50 12.37
CA ASP A 439 -2.23 18.29 13.49
C ASP A 439 -2.12 19.79 13.15
N PRO A 440 -3.26 20.45 12.81
CA PRO A 440 -3.23 21.80 12.26
C PRO A 440 -2.65 22.81 13.25
N ILE A 441 -1.81 23.71 12.73
CA ILE A 441 -1.18 24.80 13.47
C ILE A 441 -1.79 26.12 12.98
N PRO A 442 -2.29 27.00 13.87
CA PRO A 442 -2.85 28.29 13.47
C PRO A 442 -1.84 29.13 12.67
N ALA A 443 -2.34 29.79 11.62
CA ALA A 443 -1.53 30.73 10.87
C ALA A 443 -1.09 31.90 11.77
N ALA A 444 0.18 32.28 11.71
CA ALA A 444 0.68 33.45 12.44
C ALA A 444 0.17 34.74 11.77
N THR A 445 -0.77 35.43 12.41
CA THR A 445 -1.37 36.70 11.92
C THR A 445 -0.75 37.95 12.55
N TYR A 446 0.39 37.80 13.23
CA TYR A 446 1.12 38.86 13.93
C TYR A 446 2.47 39.11 13.27
N GLN A 447 3.06 40.29 13.53
CA GLN A 447 4.41 40.61 13.08
C GLN A 447 5.40 39.63 13.73
N GLN A 448 6.24 39.01 12.91
CA GLN A 448 7.31 38.14 13.39
C GLN A 448 8.37 38.97 14.13
N ILE A 449 8.90 38.42 15.22
CA ILE A 449 10.00 39.04 15.97
C ILE A 449 11.23 39.21 15.06
N ASP A 450 11.93 40.33 15.21
CA ASP A 450 13.18 40.60 14.49
C ASP A 450 14.43 40.23 15.31
N ASP A 451 15.62 40.50 14.77
CA ASP A 451 16.89 40.19 15.46
C ASP A 451 17.06 40.94 16.79
N GLN A 452 16.49 42.14 16.91
CA GLN A 452 16.54 42.93 18.15
C GLN A 452 15.61 42.31 19.20
N ASP A 453 14.39 41.95 18.81
CA ASP A 453 13.43 41.24 19.66
C ASP A 453 14.03 39.91 20.15
N ILE A 454 14.64 39.12 19.26
CA ILE A 454 15.28 37.84 19.60
C ILE A 454 16.40 38.05 20.63
N ALA A 455 17.27 39.05 20.43
CA ALA A 455 18.35 39.34 21.36
C ALA A 455 17.83 39.76 22.74
N ALA A 456 16.80 40.61 22.77
CA ALA A 456 16.16 41.07 24.01
C ALA A 456 15.48 39.91 24.76
N LEU A 457 14.72 39.06 24.06
CA LEU A 457 14.05 37.90 24.65
C LEU A 457 15.04 36.88 25.21
N LYS A 458 16.13 36.59 24.50
CA LYS A 458 17.20 35.70 25.01
C LYS A 458 17.78 36.22 26.33
N ALA A 459 18.05 37.53 26.41
CA ALA A 459 18.54 38.14 27.65
C ALA A 459 17.53 38.02 28.80
N GLN A 460 16.24 38.22 28.52
CA GLN A 460 15.18 38.06 29.52
C GLN A 460 15.03 36.62 30.00
N ILE A 461 15.07 35.63 29.09
CA ILE A 461 15.00 34.21 29.43
C ILE A 461 16.19 33.81 30.33
N LEU A 462 17.40 34.27 30.01
CA LEU A 462 18.58 33.99 30.83
C LEU A 462 18.54 34.66 32.22
N ALA A 463 17.80 35.77 32.35
CA ALA A 463 17.61 36.48 33.61
C ALA A 463 16.40 35.99 34.44
N SER A 464 15.59 35.05 33.92
CA SER A 464 14.32 34.65 34.54
C SER A 464 14.47 33.74 35.77
N GLY A 465 15.70 33.33 36.10
CA GLY A 465 16.00 32.37 37.17
C GLY A 465 15.86 30.90 36.76
N LEU A 466 15.55 30.62 35.48
CA LEU A 466 15.60 29.26 34.93
C LEU A 466 17.05 28.83 34.72
N SER A 467 17.37 27.61 35.12
CA SER A 467 18.68 27.01 34.87
C SER A 467 18.84 26.62 33.40
N THR A 468 20.10 26.54 32.94
CA THR A 468 20.41 26.01 31.60
C THR A 468 19.85 24.59 31.40
N SER A 469 19.83 23.78 32.47
CA SER A 469 19.30 22.42 32.43
C SER A 469 17.79 22.40 32.13
N GLU A 470 17.01 23.27 32.77
CA GLU A 470 15.57 23.38 32.53
C GLU A 470 15.28 23.87 31.11
N LEU A 471 16.02 24.87 30.63
CA LEU A 471 15.85 25.40 29.28
C LEU A 471 16.14 24.34 28.21
N VAL A 472 17.28 23.65 28.34
CA VAL A 472 17.68 22.60 27.39
C VAL A 472 16.75 21.41 27.45
N SER A 473 16.38 20.96 28.65
CA SER A 473 15.46 19.83 28.84
C SER A 473 14.07 20.13 28.26
N THR A 474 13.54 21.34 28.49
CA THR A 474 12.24 21.75 27.95
C THR A 474 12.26 21.84 26.42
N ALA A 475 13.30 22.44 25.85
CA ALA A 475 13.47 22.53 24.40
C ALA A 475 13.62 21.13 23.77
N TRP A 476 14.41 20.25 24.38
CA TRP A 476 14.59 18.87 23.91
C TRP A 476 13.29 18.06 23.99
N ALA A 477 12.59 18.12 25.13
CA ALA A 477 11.32 17.41 25.31
C ALA A 477 10.24 17.85 24.31
N SER A 478 10.30 19.10 23.83
CA SER A 478 9.42 19.58 22.76
C SER A 478 9.88 19.14 21.37
N ALA A 479 11.18 19.12 21.08
CA ALA A 479 11.71 18.84 19.75
C ALA A 479 11.82 17.34 19.45
N SER A 480 12.05 16.50 20.46
CA SER A 480 12.28 15.05 20.30
C SER A 480 10.99 14.23 20.13
N THR A 481 9.84 14.89 19.96
CA THR A 481 8.58 14.25 19.59
C THR A 481 8.41 14.13 18.07
N PHE A 482 9.25 14.82 17.30
CA PHE A 482 9.47 14.56 15.87
C PHE A 482 10.28 13.28 15.70
#